data_AF-A0AAD5A770-F1
#
_entry.id   AF-A0AAD5A770-F1
#
_cell.length_a   1.000
_cell.length_b   1.000
_cell.length_c   1.000
_cell.angle_alpha   90.00
_cell.angle_beta   90.00
_cell.angle_gamma   90.00
#
_symmetry.space_group_name_H-M   'P 1'
#
loop_
_entity.id
_entity.type
_entity.pdbx_description
1 polymer ?
#
loop_
_entity_poly.entity_id
_entity_poly.type
_entity_poly.pdbx_seq_one_letter_code
_entity_poly.pdbx_strand_id
1 'polypeptide(L)'
;MDRESPYVHNSTYTIVMRAIDNGEPPGTGTGTLVIHLGDKNDNTPRLTSNTTVMCGNKADRARVTADDADGYPFGGPFTFTLGKDDVELKSLWIFDPSTGKNIEYQG
;
A
#
# COMPACT_ATOMS: atom_id res chain seq x y z
N MET A 1 -2.18 16.40 -7.62
CA MET A 1 -2.55 16.10 -6.22
C MET A 1 -2.38 14.63 -6.05
N ASP A 2 -1.77 14.24 -4.94
CA ASP A 2 -1.45 12.87 -4.59
C ASP A 2 -2.28 12.51 -3.36
N ARG A 3 -2.98 11.37 -3.40
CA ARG A 3 -3.88 10.92 -2.33
C ARG A 3 -3.08 10.29 -1.19
N GLU A 4 -1.93 9.70 -1.50
CA GLU A 4 -1.00 9.01 -0.62
C GLU A 4 -0.12 9.98 0.18
N SER A 5 -0.13 11.26 -0.22
CA SER A 5 0.57 12.35 0.44
C SER A 5 0.22 12.47 1.92
N PRO A 6 1.21 12.73 2.81
CA PRO A 6 0.99 12.85 4.26
C PRO A 6 0.11 14.04 4.66
N TYR A 7 -0.16 14.96 3.73
CA TYR A 7 -1.03 16.11 3.97
C TYR A 7 -2.51 15.80 3.72
N VAL A 8 -2.83 14.66 3.08
CA VAL A 8 -4.20 14.20 2.85
C VAL A 8 -4.72 13.52 4.09
N HIS A 9 -5.95 13.87 4.48
CA HIS A 9 -6.65 13.21 5.57
C HIS A 9 -7.98 12.69 5.06
N ASN A 10 -8.27 11.40 5.24
CA ASN A 10 -9.51 10.76 4.77
C ASN A 10 -9.81 11.02 3.28
N SER A 11 -8.78 10.95 2.41
CA SER A 11 -8.88 11.25 0.97
C SER A 11 -9.32 12.69 0.66
N THR A 12 -9.06 13.64 1.55
CA THR A 12 -9.41 15.05 1.35
C THR A 12 -8.27 16.03 1.62
N TYR A 13 -8.25 17.11 0.84
CA TYR A 13 -7.56 18.35 1.18
C TYR A 13 -8.58 19.39 1.63
N THR A 14 -8.39 19.92 2.85
CA THR A 14 -9.26 20.96 3.41
C THR A 14 -8.51 22.28 3.43
N ILE A 15 -9.07 23.29 2.77
CA ILE A 15 -8.48 24.63 2.63
C ILE A 15 -9.43 25.63 3.27
N VAL A 16 -8.93 26.40 4.23
CA VAL A 16 -9.65 27.55 4.80
C VAL A 16 -9.21 28.80 4.05
N MET A 17 -10.16 29.47 3.41
CA MET A 17 -9.93 30.70 2.65
C MET A 17 -10.54 31.88 3.37
N ARG A 18 -9.83 33.01 3.37
CA ARG A 18 -10.30 34.29 3.92
C ARG A 18 -10.33 35.34 2.81
N ALA A 19 -11.49 35.96 2.62
CA ALA A 19 -11.66 37.13 1.77
C ALA A 19 -11.72 38.38 2.65
N ILE A 20 -11.09 39.47 2.19
CA ILE A 20 -11.07 40.78 2.84
C ILE A 20 -11.43 41.80 1.76
N ASP A 21 -12.43 42.63 2.01
CA ASP A 21 -12.79 43.72 1.09
C ASP A 21 -11.95 44.98 1.35
N ASN A 22 -12.19 46.02 0.55
CA ASN A 22 -11.48 47.30 0.62
C ASN A 22 -12.25 48.40 1.37
N GLY A 23 -13.25 48.05 2.18
CA GLY A 23 -14.01 49.01 2.98
C GLY A 23 -13.20 49.59 4.15
N GLU A 24 -13.74 50.64 4.79
CA GLU A 24 -13.21 51.22 6.03
C GLU A 24 -14.33 51.25 7.10
N PRO A 25 -14.31 50.34 8.09
CA PRO A 25 -13.35 49.24 8.28
C PRO A 25 -13.56 48.09 7.27
N PRO A 26 -12.52 47.29 6.96
CA PRO A 26 -12.65 46.17 6.04
C PRO A 26 -13.61 45.09 6.54
N GLY A 27 -14.51 44.64 5.68
CA GLY A 27 -15.29 43.42 5.87
C GLY A 27 -14.45 42.17 5.59
N THR A 28 -14.74 41.08 6.31
CA THR A 28 -14.05 39.80 6.08
C THR A 28 -15.04 38.65 6.00
N GLY A 29 -14.80 37.74 5.05
CA GLY A 29 -15.53 36.47 4.92
C GLY A 29 -14.57 35.29 5.02
N THR A 30 -15.02 34.19 5.61
CA THR A 30 -14.24 32.94 5.67
C THR A 30 -15.07 31.83 5.05
N GLY A 31 -14.42 31.01 4.21
CA GLY A 31 -15.03 29.83 3.60
C GLY A 31 -14.10 28.62 3.67
N THR A 32 -14.66 27.43 3.60
CA THR A 32 -13.90 26.18 3.59
C THR A 32 -14.13 25.46 2.27
N LEU A 33 -13.04 25.13 1.57
CA LEU A 33 -13.04 24.28 0.39
C LEU A 33 -12.55 22.90 0.77
N VAL A 34 -13.35 21.87 0.49
CA VAL A 34 -12.99 20.47 0.68
C VAL A 34 -12.83 19.83 -0.69
N ILE A 35 -11.64 19.30 -0.96
CA ILE A 35 -11.30 18.65 -2.22
C ILE A 35 -11.22 17.15 -1.95
N HIS A 36 -12.04 16.37 -2.64
CA HIS A 36 -11.98 14.90 -2.59
C HIS A 36 -11.05 14.36 -3.65
N LEU A 37 -10.17 13.44 -3.26
CA LEU A 37 -9.20 12.81 -4.15
C LEU A 37 -9.64 11.40 -4.52
N GLY A 38 -9.54 11.09 -5.81
CA GLY A 38 -9.65 9.72 -6.30
C GLY A 38 -8.31 9.01 -6.20
N ASP A 39 -8.38 7.68 -6.06
CA ASP A 39 -7.22 6.81 -6.06
C ASP A 39 -6.72 6.50 -7.48
N LYS A 40 -5.41 6.33 -7.63
CA LYS A 40 -4.79 5.82 -8.85
C LYS A 40 -3.83 4.70 -8.47
N ASN A 41 -3.71 3.71 -9.34
CA ASN A 41 -2.73 2.64 -9.19
C ASN A 41 -1.35 3.13 -9.65
N ASP A 42 -0.69 3.96 -8.84
CA ASP A 42 0.62 4.54 -9.14
C ASP A 42 1.72 4.13 -8.16
N ASN A 43 1.39 3.32 -7.16
CA ASN A 43 2.34 2.56 -6.38
C ASN A 43 2.38 1.10 -6.85
N THR A 44 3.43 0.40 -6.44
CA THR A 44 3.62 -1.02 -6.78
C THR A 44 3.82 -1.81 -5.51
N PRO A 45 3.37 -3.07 -5.46
CA PRO A 45 3.53 -3.89 -4.27
C PRO A 45 5.01 -4.05 -3.90
N ARG A 46 5.32 -3.90 -2.61
CA ARG A 46 6.66 -4.09 -2.04
C ARG A 46 6.63 -5.13 -0.96
N LEU A 47 7.65 -5.98 -0.92
CA LEU A 47 7.80 -6.92 0.19
C LEU A 47 7.99 -6.15 1.51
N THR A 48 7.25 -6.54 2.55
CA THR A 48 7.35 -5.90 3.87
C THR A 48 8.64 -6.31 4.59
N SER A 49 9.23 -7.44 4.19
CA SER A 49 10.55 -7.89 4.62
C SER A 49 11.31 -8.51 3.45
N ASN A 50 12.59 -8.15 3.33
CA ASN A 50 13.49 -8.73 2.35
C ASN A 50 14.14 -10.02 2.85
N THR A 51 14.02 -10.33 4.14
CA THR A 51 14.62 -11.51 4.76
C THR A 51 13.64 -12.19 5.69
N THR A 52 13.81 -13.50 5.87
CA THR A 52 13.04 -14.29 6.82
C THR A 52 13.98 -15.31 7.46
N VAL A 53 13.83 -15.53 8.76
CA VAL A 53 14.64 -16.50 9.51
C VAL A 53 13.81 -17.76 9.67
N MET A 54 14.36 -18.89 9.22
CA MET A 54 13.78 -20.21 9.41
C MET A 54 14.62 -20.99 10.42
N CYS A 55 13.98 -21.69 11.36
CA CYS A 55 14.69 -22.72 12.11
C CYS A 55 14.89 -23.96 11.21
N GLY A 56 15.95 -24.73 11.46
CA GLY A 56 16.17 -26.01 10.77
C GLY A 56 15.18 -27.11 11.19
N ASN A 57 14.22 -26.80 12.08
CA ASN A 57 13.09 -27.68 12.31
C ASN A 57 12.18 -27.59 11.07
N LYS A 58 11.68 -28.71 10.56
CA LYS A 58 10.77 -28.70 9.39
C LYS A 58 9.38 -28.09 9.69
N ALA A 59 9.23 -27.46 10.86
CA ALA A 59 7.97 -26.92 11.35
C ALA A 59 7.82 -25.43 11.01
N ASP A 60 8.93 -24.68 10.98
CA ASP A 60 8.92 -23.27 10.66
C ASP A 60 8.75 -23.07 9.16
N ARG A 61 7.78 -22.23 8.79
CA ARG A 61 7.40 -21.98 7.39
C ARG A 61 7.66 -20.54 7.02
N ALA A 62 8.27 -20.34 5.86
CA ALA A 62 8.44 -19.02 5.29
C ALA A 62 7.08 -18.39 4.99
N ARG A 63 6.92 -17.13 5.38
CA ARG A 63 5.78 -16.30 4.99
C ARG A 63 6.33 -15.02 4.41
N VAL A 64 5.87 -14.72 3.20
CA VAL A 64 6.15 -13.50 2.47
C VAL A 64 4.88 -12.65 2.51
N THR A 65 5.06 -11.36 2.77
CA THR A 65 3.99 -10.36 2.81
C THR A 65 4.41 -9.17 1.98
N ALA A 66 3.43 -8.49 1.40
CA ALA A 66 3.63 -7.28 0.62
C ALA A 66 2.67 -6.20 1.11
N ASP A 67 3.09 -4.95 0.93
CA ASP A 67 2.28 -3.75 1.14
C ASP A 67 2.35 -2.87 -0.11
N ASP A 68 1.28 -2.14 -0.34
CA ASP A 68 1.16 -1.14 -1.39
C ASP A 68 0.45 0.07 -0.76
N ALA A 69 0.88 1.27 -1.11
CA ALA A 69 0.37 2.51 -0.53
C ALA A 69 -1.00 2.89 -1.13
N ASP A 70 -1.37 2.30 -2.27
CA ASP A 70 -2.64 2.54 -2.91
C ASP A 70 -3.79 1.94 -2.09
N GLY A 71 -5.01 2.37 -2.40
CA GLY A 71 -6.21 2.02 -1.66
C GLY A 71 -6.96 0.93 -2.38
N TYR A 72 -8.09 0.49 -1.85
CA TYR A 72 -8.92 -0.47 -2.57
C TYR A 72 -9.39 0.12 -3.92
N PRO A 73 -9.25 -0.61 -5.05
CA PRO A 73 -8.82 -2.01 -5.19
C PRO A 73 -7.34 -2.22 -5.61
N PHE A 74 -6.53 -1.17 -5.60
CA PHE A 74 -5.17 -1.16 -6.13
C PHE A 74 -4.12 -1.62 -5.11
N GLY A 75 -4.34 -1.35 -3.82
CA GLY A 75 -3.44 -1.75 -2.73
C GLY A 75 -3.51 -3.22 -2.29
N GLY A 76 -4.18 -4.09 -3.06
CA GLY A 76 -4.37 -5.50 -2.74
C GLY A 76 -5.80 -6.00 -3.01
N PRO A 77 -6.04 -7.32 -2.94
CA PRO A 77 -5.13 -8.39 -2.49
C PRO A 77 -4.00 -8.71 -3.48
N PHE A 78 -2.90 -9.27 -2.98
CA PHE A 78 -1.70 -9.59 -3.76
C PHE A 78 -1.66 -11.05 -4.22
N THR A 79 -0.87 -11.32 -5.27
CA THR A 79 -0.53 -12.67 -5.72
C THR A 79 0.98 -12.88 -5.67
N PHE A 80 1.44 -13.98 -5.07
CA PHE A 80 2.85 -14.30 -4.88
C PHE A 80 3.31 -15.45 -5.79
N THR A 81 4.47 -15.30 -6.42
CA THR A 81 5.09 -16.35 -7.25
C THR A 81 6.60 -16.32 -7.10
N LEU A 82 7.24 -17.49 -7.12
CA LEU A 82 8.71 -17.56 -7.21
C LEU A 82 9.20 -17.04 -8.56
N GLY A 83 10.35 -16.34 -8.55
CA GLY A 83 11.01 -15.82 -9.75
C GLY A 83 11.21 -16.91 -10.82
N LYS A 84 11.14 -16.52 -12.10
CA LYS A 84 10.94 -17.46 -13.20
C LYS A 84 12.11 -18.41 -13.46
N ASP A 85 13.32 -18.11 -12.98
CA ASP A 85 14.55 -18.64 -13.57
C ASP A 85 15.32 -19.66 -12.71
N ASP A 86 14.75 -20.12 -11.59
CA ASP A 86 15.42 -21.10 -10.74
C ASP A 86 14.58 -22.37 -10.55
N VAL A 87 14.89 -23.37 -11.38
CA VAL A 87 14.22 -24.69 -11.40
C VAL A 87 14.47 -25.43 -10.08
N GLU A 88 15.65 -25.24 -9.47
CA GLU A 88 16.01 -25.89 -8.22
C GLU A 88 15.21 -25.29 -7.06
N LEU A 89 15.16 -23.96 -6.95
CA LEU A 89 14.37 -23.28 -5.91
C LEU A 89 12.88 -23.59 -6.02
N LYS A 90 12.33 -23.72 -7.23
CA LYS A 90 10.93 -24.11 -7.44
C LYS A 90 10.63 -25.56 -7.06
N SER A 91 11.64 -26.43 -6.99
CA SER A 91 11.48 -27.80 -6.49
C SER A 91 11.54 -27.88 -4.96
N LEU A 92 12.25 -26.94 -4.32
CA LEU A 92 12.41 -26.87 -2.87
C LEU A 92 11.32 -26.04 -2.18
N TRP A 93 10.83 -24.99 -2.84
CA TRP A 93 9.93 -24.01 -2.24
C TRP A 93 8.68 -23.80 -3.08
N ILE A 94 7.52 -23.95 -2.43
CA ILE A 94 6.22 -23.65 -3.02
C ILE A 94 5.54 -22.65 -2.11
N PHE A 95 5.07 -21.54 -2.66
CA PHE A 95 4.31 -20.55 -1.92
C PHE A 95 2.87 -20.56 -2.41
N ASP A 96 1.93 -20.54 -1.47
CA ASP A 96 0.54 -20.31 -1.79
C ASP A 96 0.39 -18.90 -2.39
N PRO A 97 -0.14 -18.76 -3.63
CA PRO A 97 -0.18 -17.47 -4.31
C PRO A 97 -1.02 -16.42 -3.61
N SER A 98 -2.02 -16.80 -2.80
CA SER A 98 -2.93 -15.86 -2.15
C SER A 98 -2.45 -15.41 -0.77
N THR A 99 -1.68 -16.26 -0.08
CA THR A 99 -1.26 -16.00 1.30
C THR A 99 0.23 -15.72 1.45
N GLY A 100 1.04 -16.03 0.43
CA GLY A 100 2.49 -15.90 0.48
C GLY A 100 3.14 -16.85 1.49
N LYS A 101 2.44 -17.90 1.95
CA LYS A 101 2.97 -18.89 2.89
C LYS A 101 3.58 -20.06 2.14
N ASN A 102 4.74 -20.52 2.59
CA ASN A 102 5.36 -21.73 2.07
C ASN A 102 4.57 -22.98 2.49
N ILE A 103 4.35 -23.86 1.51
CA ILE A 103 3.68 -25.14 1.66
C ILE A 103 4.65 -26.27 1.33
N GLU A 104 4.56 -27.36 2.09
CA GLU A 104 5.37 -28.57 1.88
C GLU A 104 4.72 -29.40 0.76
N TYR A 105 5.52 -29.99 -0.13
CA TYR A 105 5.03 -30.99 -1.07
C TYR A 105 4.68 -32.24 -0.28
N GLN A 106 3.39 -32.60 -0.21
CA GLN A 106 2.99 -33.92 0.28
C GLN A 106 3.26 -34.93 -0.85
N GLY A 107 4.51 -35.39 -0.90
CA GLY A 107 4.88 -36.63 -1.61
C GLY A 107 4.58 -37.83 -0.74
#